data_AF-A0A9D4XGE8-F1
#
_entry.id   AF-A0A9D4XGE8-F1
#
_cell.length_a   1.000
_cell.length_b   1.000
_cell.length_c   1.000
_cell.angle_alpha   90.00
_cell.angle_beta   90.00
_cell.angle_gamma   90.00
#
_symmetry.space_group_name_H-M   'P 1'
#
loop_
_entity.id
_entity.type
_entity.pdbx_description
1 polymer ?
#
loop_
_entity_poly.entity_id
_entity_poly.type
_entity_poly.pdbx_seq_one_letter_code
_entity_poly.pdbx_strand_id
1 'polypeptide(L)'
;MDTSTSNFDAHITHNMQIIDVGTASLSESFQSLKSKSQQTSQNQVQLHDVKCKLKEVEDELVEVLAEKARKVAKKMALMNAIASAKARVGNLNTSIQEVRARKQEYSAFLSEQSLALAASERKLNENIEHTNETREAISWYNRVLGFHVKGGHGVKFMFKYINVKNPNEEYTFIVSHDKNTYTLLSCEPPLDGIEELVDELNKTNGLFKFVKAMRKKFQETLVQESLVLTTVEPGESAFISSSAPAPDTSIRSDYTITENEHQVELSDGSAQLKKKNNRRRKSLALLSPDSASSVRKSPRLKVRK
;
A
#
# COMPACT_ATOMS: atom_id res chain seq x y z
N MET A 1 -66.28 149.37 10.95
CA MET A 1 -66.28 148.48 12.14
C MET A 1 -65.41 147.23 11.87
N ASP A 2 -64.16 147.39 11.43
CA ASP A 2 -63.61 146.44 10.43
C ASP A 2 -62.39 145.63 10.89
N THR A 3 -61.94 145.83 12.13
CA THR A 3 -60.73 145.19 12.68
C THR A 3 -60.97 143.82 13.33
N SER A 4 -62.21 143.49 13.72
CA SER A 4 -62.51 142.22 14.41
C SER A 4 -62.61 141.04 13.44
N THR A 5 -63.16 141.24 12.24
CA THR A 5 -63.41 140.17 11.26
C THR A 5 -62.10 139.63 10.68
N SER A 6 -61.17 140.52 10.31
CA SER A 6 -59.87 140.17 9.71
C SER A 6 -59.01 139.26 10.60
N ASN A 7 -59.13 139.34 11.92
CA ASN A 7 -58.36 138.50 12.84
C ASN A 7 -58.95 137.08 12.95
N PHE A 8 -60.27 136.95 12.71
CA PHE A 8 -60.98 135.66 12.74
C PHE A 8 -60.66 134.84 11.49
N ASP A 9 -60.69 135.44 10.30
CA ASP A 9 -60.32 134.78 9.04
C ASP A 9 -58.86 134.33 9.01
N ALA A 10 -57.95 135.12 9.59
CA ALA A 10 -56.54 134.74 9.74
C ALA A 10 -56.38 133.48 10.61
N HIS A 11 -57.10 133.41 11.73
CA HIS A 11 -57.08 132.24 12.62
C HIS A 11 -57.71 131.00 11.97
N ILE A 12 -58.79 131.16 11.20
CA ILE A 12 -59.40 130.08 10.42
C ILE A 12 -58.42 129.57 9.36
N THR A 13 -57.76 130.47 8.63
CA THR A 13 -56.77 130.13 7.59
C THR A 13 -55.57 129.38 8.17
N HIS A 14 -55.06 129.82 9.32
CA HIS A 14 -53.95 129.17 10.01
C HIS A 14 -54.33 127.76 10.52
N ASN A 15 -55.52 127.61 11.11
CA ASN A 15 -56.05 126.31 11.51
C ASN A 15 -56.22 125.37 10.31
N MET A 16 -56.70 125.88 9.17
CA MET A 16 -56.85 125.10 7.94
C MET A 16 -55.48 124.58 7.46
N GLN A 17 -54.46 125.44 7.41
CA GLN A 17 -53.09 125.04 7.04
C GLN A 17 -52.51 123.98 7.99
N ILE A 18 -52.79 124.06 9.29
CA ILE A 18 -52.37 123.02 10.26
C ILE A 18 -53.09 121.69 9.98
N ILE A 19 -54.38 121.72 9.63
CA ILE A 19 -55.18 120.54 9.26
C ILE A 19 -54.69 119.95 7.92
N ASP A 20 -54.37 120.78 6.94
CA ASP A 20 -53.86 120.34 5.62
C ASP A 20 -52.46 119.70 5.76
N VAL A 21 -51.56 120.30 6.52
CA VAL A 21 -50.23 119.71 6.80
C VAL A 21 -50.36 118.42 7.63
N GLY A 22 -51.26 118.38 8.61
CA GLY A 22 -51.54 117.18 9.40
C GLY A 22 -52.12 116.03 8.58
N THR A 23 -53.08 116.32 7.69
CA THR A 23 -53.70 115.31 6.81
C THR A 23 -52.75 114.85 5.69
N ALA A 24 -51.90 115.73 5.16
CA ALA A 24 -50.81 115.35 4.25
C ALA A 24 -49.82 114.40 4.92
N SER A 25 -49.28 114.76 6.09
CA SER A 25 -48.36 113.92 6.86
C SER A 25 -48.96 112.57 7.26
N LEU A 26 -50.25 112.54 7.61
CA LEU A 26 -50.99 111.30 7.88
C LEU A 26 -51.16 110.45 6.62
N SER A 27 -51.45 111.07 5.47
CA SER A 27 -51.56 110.38 4.17
C SER A 27 -50.23 109.76 3.73
N GLU A 28 -49.12 110.50 3.82
CA GLU A 28 -47.77 110.00 3.56
C GLU A 28 -47.41 108.84 4.50
N SER A 29 -47.76 108.96 5.79
CA SER A 29 -47.55 107.90 6.78
C SER A 29 -48.34 106.63 6.45
N PHE A 30 -49.61 106.77 6.01
CA PHE A 30 -50.42 105.63 5.55
C PHE A 30 -49.89 105.01 4.25
N GLN A 31 -49.42 105.83 3.29
CA GLN A 31 -48.82 105.33 2.05
C GLN A 31 -47.50 104.59 2.33
N SER A 32 -46.65 105.12 3.22
CA SER A 32 -45.43 104.46 3.69
C SER A 32 -45.73 103.13 4.40
N LEU A 33 -46.71 103.12 5.32
CA LEU A 33 -47.16 101.91 6.01
C LEU A 33 -47.72 100.86 5.04
N LYS A 34 -48.52 101.28 4.04
CA LYS A 34 -49.06 100.42 2.99
C LYS A 34 -47.94 99.79 2.15
N SER A 35 -46.99 100.59 1.68
CA SER A 35 -45.81 100.10 0.94
C SER A 35 -44.98 99.13 1.76
N LYS A 36 -44.74 99.44 3.05
CA LYS A 36 -44.02 98.56 3.98
C LYS A 36 -44.76 97.25 4.25
N SER A 37 -46.09 97.30 4.36
CA SER A 37 -46.94 96.11 4.49
C SER A 37 -46.88 95.22 3.24
N GLN A 38 -46.99 95.83 2.05
CA GLN A 38 -46.87 95.13 0.77
C GLN A 38 -45.48 94.49 0.58
N GLN A 39 -44.40 95.21 0.90
CA GLN A 39 -43.04 94.66 0.89
C GLN A 39 -42.89 93.50 1.89
N THR A 40 -43.48 93.61 3.08
CA THR A 40 -43.44 92.53 4.09
C THR A 40 -44.15 91.28 3.58
N SER A 41 -45.29 91.42 2.90
CA SER A 41 -46.01 90.32 2.26
C SER A 41 -45.19 89.66 1.14
N GLN A 42 -44.56 90.46 0.26
CA GLN A 42 -43.65 89.93 -0.77
C GLN A 42 -42.46 89.18 -0.16
N ASN A 43 -41.85 89.72 0.89
CA ASN A 43 -40.74 89.09 1.60
C ASN A 43 -41.17 87.76 2.26
N GLN A 44 -42.40 87.66 2.79
CA GLN A 44 -42.94 86.41 3.35
C GLN A 44 -43.12 85.33 2.27
N VAL A 45 -43.58 85.68 1.06
CA VAL A 45 -43.69 84.73 -0.06
C VAL A 45 -42.31 84.25 -0.52
N GLN A 46 -41.33 85.16 -0.65
CA GLN A 46 -39.94 84.78 -1.00
C GLN A 46 -39.30 83.90 0.07
N LEU A 47 -39.51 84.22 1.36
CA LEU A 47 -39.03 83.40 2.47
C LEU A 47 -39.65 81.99 2.47
N HIS A 48 -40.92 81.86 2.08
CA HIS A 48 -41.58 80.56 1.94
C HIS A 48 -40.99 79.75 0.77
N ASP A 49 -40.79 80.37 -0.40
CA ASP A 49 -40.16 79.73 -1.57
C ASP A 49 -38.74 79.22 -1.25
N VAL A 50 -37.90 80.05 -0.63
CA VAL A 50 -36.55 79.65 -0.18
C VAL A 50 -36.62 78.52 0.85
N LYS A 51 -37.60 78.54 1.78
CA LYS A 51 -37.80 77.48 2.77
C LYS A 51 -38.27 76.15 2.16
N CYS A 52 -39.04 76.18 1.07
CA CYS A 52 -39.39 74.99 0.31
C CYS A 52 -38.15 74.40 -0.38
N LYS A 53 -37.39 75.22 -1.10
CA LYS A 53 -36.16 74.82 -1.81
C LYS A 53 -35.08 74.29 -0.87
N LEU A 54 -34.95 74.88 0.33
CA LEU A 54 -34.04 74.37 1.36
C LEU A 54 -34.38 72.94 1.76
N LYS A 55 -35.66 72.64 2.01
CA LYS A 55 -36.12 71.29 2.36
C LYS A 55 -35.89 70.28 1.23
N GLU A 56 -36.17 70.68 -0.01
CA GLU A 56 -35.96 69.84 -1.20
C GLU A 56 -34.48 69.41 -1.31
N VAL A 57 -33.55 70.34 -1.10
CA VAL A 57 -32.10 70.06 -1.08
C VAL A 57 -31.66 69.27 0.17
N GLU A 58 -32.30 69.49 1.33
CA GLU A 58 -32.07 68.68 2.54
C GLU A 58 -32.50 67.21 2.34
N ASP A 59 -33.66 66.97 1.73
CA ASP A 59 -34.17 65.63 1.43
C ASP A 59 -33.32 64.93 0.35
N GLU A 60 -32.93 65.63 -0.72
CA GLU A 60 -31.96 65.11 -1.72
C GLU A 60 -30.62 64.72 -1.07
N LEU A 61 -30.09 65.57 -0.19
CA LEU A 61 -28.84 65.29 0.52
C LEU A 61 -28.96 64.04 1.42
N VAL A 62 -30.10 63.85 2.08
CA VAL A 62 -30.37 62.65 2.88
C VAL A 62 -30.43 61.40 2.00
N GLU A 63 -31.08 61.43 0.83
CA GLU A 63 -31.08 60.29 -0.08
C GLU A 63 -29.66 59.98 -0.62
N VAL A 64 -28.92 60.99 -1.06
CA VAL A 64 -27.54 60.83 -1.56
C VAL A 64 -26.62 60.26 -0.48
N LEU A 65 -26.76 60.69 0.78
CA LEU A 65 -26.01 60.13 1.90
C LEU A 65 -26.41 58.67 2.19
N ALA A 66 -27.71 58.33 2.14
CA ALA A 66 -28.19 56.95 2.29
C ALA A 66 -27.72 56.03 1.15
N GLU A 67 -27.64 56.54 -0.09
CA GLU A 67 -27.14 55.80 -1.25
C GLU A 67 -25.60 55.62 -1.19
N LYS A 68 -24.87 56.65 -0.74
CA LYS A 68 -23.44 56.58 -0.40
C LYS A 68 -23.15 55.55 0.70
N ALA A 69 -23.93 55.55 1.78
CA ALA A 69 -23.80 54.56 2.86
C ALA A 69 -24.03 53.12 2.35
N ARG A 70 -25.10 52.89 1.56
CA ARG A 70 -25.36 51.61 0.89
C ARG A 70 -24.20 51.18 -0.03
N LYS A 71 -23.59 52.11 -0.77
CA LYS A 71 -22.41 51.87 -1.63
C LYS A 71 -21.16 51.50 -0.82
N VAL A 72 -20.91 52.16 0.33
CA VAL A 72 -19.79 51.83 1.23
C VAL A 72 -19.98 50.46 1.88
N ALA A 73 -21.16 50.16 2.41
CA ALA A 73 -21.46 48.85 3.01
C ALA A 73 -21.26 47.69 2.01
N LYS A 74 -21.71 47.86 0.76
CA LYS A 74 -21.46 46.88 -0.33
C LYS A 74 -19.97 46.67 -0.60
N LYS A 75 -19.15 47.74 -0.64
CA LYS A 75 -17.69 47.62 -0.80
C LYS A 75 -17.04 46.87 0.35
N MET A 76 -17.43 47.15 1.59
CA MET A 76 -16.87 46.49 2.78
C MET A 76 -17.25 45.01 2.86
N ALA A 77 -18.50 44.65 2.52
CA ALA A 77 -18.93 43.26 2.41
C ALA A 77 -18.12 42.47 1.35
N LEU A 78 -17.85 43.08 0.18
CA LEU A 78 -17.00 42.48 -0.85
C LEU A 78 -15.54 42.33 -0.39
N MET A 79 -14.98 43.32 0.32
CA MET A 79 -13.62 43.24 0.88
C MET A 79 -13.50 42.08 1.89
N ASN A 80 -14.48 41.91 2.77
CA ASN A 80 -14.53 40.82 3.74
C ASN A 80 -14.68 39.45 3.04
N ALA A 81 -15.50 39.37 1.98
CA ALA A 81 -15.63 38.15 1.17
C ALA A 81 -14.32 37.78 0.45
N ILE A 82 -13.58 38.77 -0.09
CA ILE A 82 -12.26 38.56 -0.69
C ILE A 82 -11.23 38.09 0.35
N ALA A 83 -11.22 38.68 1.54
CA ALA A 83 -10.34 38.25 2.64
C ALA A 83 -10.62 36.79 3.06
N SER A 84 -11.90 36.44 3.23
CA SER A 84 -12.34 35.06 3.53
C SER A 84 -11.96 34.08 2.42
N ALA A 85 -12.15 34.44 1.15
CA ALA A 85 -11.74 33.62 0.02
C ALA A 85 -10.21 33.42 -0.02
N LYS A 86 -9.42 34.48 0.24
CA LYS A 86 -7.95 34.39 0.31
C LYS A 86 -7.48 33.47 1.44
N ALA A 87 -8.09 33.56 2.62
CA ALA A 87 -7.80 32.66 3.74
C ALA A 87 -8.10 31.19 3.39
N ARG A 88 -9.27 30.92 2.78
CA ARG A 88 -9.64 29.57 2.32
C ARG A 88 -8.65 29.01 1.28
N VAL A 89 -8.18 29.83 0.33
CA VAL A 89 -7.16 29.42 -0.65
C VAL A 89 -5.82 29.12 0.04
N GLY A 90 -5.43 29.90 1.05
CA GLY A 90 -4.24 29.62 1.88
C GLY A 90 -4.32 28.25 2.55
N ASN A 91 -5.40 27.98 3.28
CA ASN A 91 -5.60 26.71 3.99
C ASN A 91 -5.68 25.50 3.05
N LEU A 92 -6.32 25.65 1.88
CA LEU A 92 -6.32 24.59 0.86
C LEU A 92 -4.91 24.33 0.30
N ASN A 93 -4.10 25.37 0.13
CA ASN A 93 -2.73 25.22 -0.34
C ASN A 93 -1.82 24.54 0.71
N THR A 94 -1.97 24.80 2.01
CA THR A 94 -1.20 24.09 3.04
C THR A 94 -1.55 22.59 3.04
N SER A 95 -2.84 22.24 3.06
CA SER A 95 -3.27 20.83 3.01
C SER A 95 -2.86 20.11 1.72
N ILE A 96 -2.78 20.81 0.58
CA ILE A 96 -2.22 20.25 -0.66
C ILE A 96 -0.72 19.94 -0.53
N GLN A 97 0.06 20.78 0.16
CA GLN A 97 1.48 20.52 0.42
C GLN A 97 1.69 19.41 1.45
N GLU A 98 0.88 19.35 2.51
CA GLU A 98 0.88 18.26 3.50
C GLU A 98 0.62 16.89 2.84
N VAL A 99 -0.40 16.81 1.97
CA VAL A 99 -0.72 15.59 1.22
C VAL A 99 0.37 15.24 0.20
N ARG A 100 1.04 16.24 -0.40
CA ARG A 100 2.17 16.04 -1.31
C ARG A 100 3.39 15.48 -0.57
N ALA A 101 3.77 16.05 0.56
CA ALA A 101 4.87 15.59 1.41
C ALA A 101 4.62 14.13 1.87
N ARG A 102 3.44 13.86 2.43
CA ARG A 102 3.05 12.51 2.85
C ARG A 102 3.05 11.50 1.71
N LYS A 103 2.67 11.90 0.48
CA LYS A 103 2.80 11.04 -0.70
C LYS A 103 4.27 10.75 -1.04
N GLN A 104 5.16 11.73 -0.92
CA GLN A 104 6.60 11.56 -1.15
C GLN A 104 7.21 10.61 -0.11
N GLU A 105 6.90 10.79 1.17
CA GLU A 105 7.28 9.90 2.28
C GLU A 105 6.87 8.44 2.01
N TYR A 106 5.58 8.19 1.70
CA TYR A 106 5.13 6.84 1.37
C TYR A 106 5.79 6.27 0.10
N SER A 107 6.07 7.09 -0.91
CA SER A 107 6.76 6.61 -2.12
C SER A 107 8.22 6.23 -1.86
N ALA A 108 8.91 6.97 -0.97
CA ALA A 108 10.27 6.63 -0.54
C ALA A 108 10.27 5.32 0.26
N PHE A 109 9.40 5.19 1.26
CA PHE A 109 9.26 3.98 2.08
C PHE A 109 8.94 2.73 1.23
N LEU A 110 8.01 2.84 0.27
CA LEU A 110 7.69 1.74 -0.65
C LEU A 110 8.89 1.38 -1.55
N SER A 111 9.67 2.37 -2.01
CA SER A 111 10.87 2.09 -2.80
C SER A 111 11.95 1.37 -1.99
N GLU A 112 12.19 1.78 -0.74
CA GLU A 112 13.12 1.14 0.20
C GLU A 112 12.69 -0.30 0.52
N GLN A 113 11.41 -0.52 0.85
CA GLN A 113 10.87 -1.85 1.08
C GLN A 113 10.98 -2.75 -0.16
N SER A 114 10.74 -2.22 -1.36
CA SER A 114 10.89 -2.99 -2.61
C SER A 114 12.35 -3.39 -2.88
N LEU A 115 13.31 -2.52 -2.55
CA LEU A 115 14.74 -2.80 -2.69
C LEU A 115 15.20 -3.85 -1.66
N ALA A 116 14.72 -3.75 -0.42
CA ALA A 116 15.00 -4.74 0.63
C ALA A 116 14.45 -6.12 0.28
N LEU A 117 13.22 -6.21 -0.25
CA LEU A 117 12.64 -7.46 -0.75
C LEU A 117 13.46 -8.03 -1.90
N ALA A 118 13.76 -7.24 -2.94
CA ALA A 118 14.57 -7.67 -4.09
C ALA A 118 16.02 -8.03 -3.72
N ALA A 119 16.54 -7.61 -2.56
CA ALA A 119 17.82 -8.06 -2.01
C ALA A 119 17.69 -9.38 -1.23
N SER A 120 16.58 -9.59 -0.53
CA SER A 120 16.26 -10.83 0.18
C SER A 120 15.98 -11.98 -0.79
N GLU A 121 15.23 -11.72 -1.87
CA GLU A 121 14.91 -12.70 -2.92
C GLU A 121 16.18 -13.21 -3.62
N ARG A 122 17.14 -12.33 -3.92
CA ARG A 122 18.43 -12.74 -4.50
C ARG A 122 19.22 -13.65 -3.56
N LYS A 123 19.37 -13.27 -2.29
CA LYS A 123 20.03 -14.12 -1.27
C LYS A 123 19.34 -15.48 -1.09
N LEU A 124 18.02 -15.52 -1.19
CA LEU A 124 17.26 -16.77 -1.15
C LEU A 124 17.54 -17.63 -2.40
N ASN A 125 17.58 -17.03 -3.59
CA ASN A 125 17.90 -17.73 -4.83
C ASN A 125 19.36 -18.26 -4.82
N GLU A 126 20.33 -17.43 -4.43
CA GLU A 126 21.74 -17.80 -4.25
C GLU A 126 21.89 -19.00 -3.28
N ASN A 127 21.17 -19.00 -2.16
CA ASN A 127 21.13 -20.13 -1.22
C ASN A 127 20.46 -21.38 -1.83
N ILE A 128 19.40 -21.23 -2.63
CA ILE A 128 18.72 -22.35 -3.31
C ILE A 128 19.65 -22.97 -4.37
N GLU A 129 20.37 -22.16 -5.13
CA GLU A 129 21.36 -22.62 -6.12
C GLU A 129 22.52 -23.35 -5.43
N HIS A 130 23.16 -22.74 -4.42
CA HIS A 130 24.24 -23.39 -3.67
C HIS A 130 23.79 -24.71 -2.98
N THR A 131 22.58 -24.76 -2.41
CA THR A 131 22.07 -26.01 -1.81
C THR A 131 21.68 -27.06 -2.84
N ASN A 132 21.26 -26.66 -4.05
CA ASN A 132 21.09 -27.59 -5.18
C ASN A 132 22.43 -28.17 -5.64
N GLU A 133 23.44 -27.33 -5.91
CA GLU A 133 24.79 -27.75 -6.31
C GLU A 133 25.40 -28.72 -5.28
N THR A 134 25.27 -28.40 -3.99
CA THR A 134 25.76 -29.26 -2.89
C THR A 134 25.05 -30.60 -2.88
N ARG A 135 23.72 -30.61 -3.08
CA ARG A 135 22.91 -31.84 -3.15
C ARG A 135 23.23 -32.69 -4.38
N GLU A 136 23.48 -32.07 -5.53
CA GLU A 136 23.90 -32.75 -6.76
C GLU A 136 25.30 -33.35 -6.62
N ALA A 137 26.26 -32.60 -6.08
CA ALA A 137 27.60 -33.09 -5.78
C ALA A 137 27.57 -34.29 -4.81
N ILE A 138 26.83 -34.19 -3.70
CA ILE A 138 26.62 -35.32 -2.77
C ILE A 138 26.00 -36.52 -3.49
N SER A 139 24.98 -36.31 -4.33
CA SER A 139 24.33 -37.39 -5.09
C SER A 139 25.29 -38.06 -6.09
N TRP A 140 26.17 -37.28 -6.71
CA TRP A 140 27.21 -37.77 -7.61
C TRP A 140 28.24 -38.62 -6.87
N TYR A 141 28.79 -38.12 -5.75
CA TYR A 141 29.75 -38.87 -4.94
C TYR A 141 29.14 -40.15 -4.36
N ASN A 142 27.91 -40.09 -3.84
CA ASN A 142 27.18 -41.25 -3.33
C ASN A 142 27.03 -42.35 -4.41
N ARG A 143 26.73 -41.95 -5.65
CA ARG A 143 26.60 -42.86 -6.80
C ARG A 143 27.94 -43.40 -7.29
N VAL A 144 28.96 -42.56 -7.44
CA VAL A 144 30.26 -42.96 -8.03
C VAL A 144 31.10 -43.78 -7.06
N LEU A 145 31.07 -43.45 -5.76
CA LEU A 145 31.82 -44.17 -4.74
C LEU A 145 31.03 -45.34 -4.14
N GLY A 146 29.71 -45.42 -4.37
CA GLY A 146 28.80 -46.30 -3.62
C GLY A 146 28.72 -45.95 -2.12
N PHE A 147 29.30 -44.83 -1.70
CA PHE A 147 29.54 -44.49 -0.31
C PHE A 147 28.53 -43.45 0.18
N HIS A 148 27.81 -43.76 1.24
CA HIS A 148 26.76 -42.92 1.80
C HIS A 148 27.05 -42.65 3.28
N VAL A 149 26.66 -41.47 3.77
CA VAL A 149 26.80 -41.07 5.19
C VAL A 149 25.44 -40.57 5.69
N LYS A 150 25.02 -41.02 6.88
CA LYS A 150 23.80 -40.57 7.57
C LYS A 150 24.12 -40.20 9.02
N GLY A 151 23.59 -39.07 9.49
CA GLY A 151 23.61 -38.70 10.91
C GLY A 151 22.47 -39.35 11.70
N GLY A 152 22.66 -39.50 13.01
CA GLY A 152 21.71 -40.09 13.95
C GLY A 152 22.32 -40.14 15.35
N HIS A 153 22.11 -41.24 16.10
CA HIS A 153 22.81 -41.52 17.37
C HIS A 153 24.35 -41.67 17.23
N GLY A 154 24.83 -41.76 15.99
CA GLY A 154 26.23 -41.59 15.58
C GLY A 154 26.26 -41.26 14.09
N VAL A 155 27.45 -41.21 13.49
CA VAL A 155 27.60 -41.12 12.04
C VAL A 155 27.61 -42.53 11.46
N LYS A 156 26.52 -42.94 10.77
CA LYS A 156 26.46 -44.21 10.04
C LYS A 156 27.06 -44.04 8.65
N PHE A 157 28.16 -44.74 8.41
CA PHE A 157 28.82 -44.89 7.13
C PHE A 157 28.31 -46.17 6.45
N MET A 158 28.05 -46.13 5.15
CA MET A 158 27.57 -47.26 4.36
C MET A 158 28.33 -47.34 3.02
N PHE A 159 28.85 -48.50 2.66
CA PHE A 159 29.46 -48.77 1.36
C PHE A 159 28.61 -49.76 0.55
N LYS A 160 28.48 -49.46 -0.74
CA LYS A 160 28.07 -50.36 -1.82
C LYS A 160 29.24 -50.58 -2.78
N TYR A 161 29.09 -51.51 -3.72
CA TYR A 161 30.14 -51.88 -4.66
C TYR A 161 31.41 -52.37 -3.93
N ILE A 162 31.20 -53.26 -2.95
CA ILE A 162 32.23 -53.99 -2.20
C ILE A 162 32.23 -55.44 -2.67
N ASN A 163 31.08 -56.12 -2.55
CA ASN A 163 30.86 -57.44 -3.14
C ASN A 163 30.61 -57.34 -4.66
N VAL A 164 31.46 -57.98 -5.46
CA VAL A 164 31.31 -58.04 -6.92
C VAL A 164 30.12 -58.94 -7.32
N LYS A 165 29.80 -59.96 -6.51
CA LYS A 165 28.67 -60.88 -6.74
C LYS A 165 27.32 -60.23 -6.41
N ASN A 166 27.29 -59.31 -5.43
CA ASN A 166 26.11 -58.54 -5.05
C ASN A 166 26.44 -57.04 -4.87
N PRO A 167 26.52 -56.26 -5.96
CA PRO A 167 26.98 -54.87 -5.90
C PRO A 167 26.12 -53.92 -5.03
N ASN A 168 24.87 -54.31 -4.73
CA ASN A 168 23.92 -53.52 -3.95
C ASN A 168 23.99 -53.75 -2.43
N GLU A 169 24.77 -54.73 -1.99
CA GLU A 169 24.97 -55.09 -0.58
C GLU A 169 25.57 -53.93 0.24
N GLU A 170 25.04 -53.71 1.44
CA GLU A 170 25.41 -52.57 2.31
C GLU A 170 26.34 -53.01 3.43
N TYR A 171 27.62 -52.63 3.31
CA TYR A 171 28.65 -52.80 4.34
C TYR A 171 28.69 -51.53 5.18
N THR A 172 28.40 -51.61 6.48
CA THR A 172 28.11 -50.41 7.28
C THR A 172 28.82 -50.41 8.62
N PHE A 173 29.12 -49.22 9.12
CA PHE A 173 29.63 -49.03 10.49
C PHE A 173 29.16 -47.69 11.03
N ILE A 174 29.07 -47.58 12.35
CA ILE A 174 28.58 -46.39 13.05
C ILE A 174 29.65 -45.91 14.02
N VAL A 175 30.10 -44.66 13.86
CA VAL A 175 31.06 -44.03 14.77
C VAL A 175 30.36 -42.92 15.55
N SER A 176 30.52 -42.92 16.87
CA SER A 176 30.21 -41.77 17.72
C SER A 176 31.49 -41.01 18.07
N HIS A 177 31.35 -39.74 18.43
CA HIS A 177 32.45 -38.91 18.90
C HIS A 177 31.97 -38.08 20.10
N ASP A 178 32.42 -38.47 21.29
CA ASP A 178 32.08 -37.84 22.57
C ASP A 178 33.36 -37.59 23.36
N LYS A 179 33.44 -36.50 24.15
CA LYS A 179 34.60 -36.16 25.00
C LYS A 179 35.97 -36.22 24.27
N ASN A 180 36.01 -35.84 22.99
CA ASN A 180 37.18 -35.94 22.09
C ASN A 180 37.69 -37.38 21.85
N THR A 181 36.86 -38.40 22.03
CA THR A 181 37.16 -39.79 21.65
C THR A 181 36.13 -40.34 20.67
N TYR A 182 36.62 -41.00 19.63
CA TYR A 182 35.85 -41.79 18.69
C TYR A 182 35.57 -43.17 19.28
N THR A 183 34.32 -43.60 19.22
CA THR A 183 33.86 -44.93 19.62
C THR A 183 33.07 -45.60 18.51
N LEU A 184 33.30 -46.89 18.30
CA LEU A 184 32.54 -47.71 17.36
C LEU A 184 31.24 -48.19 18.05
N LEU A 185 30.08 -47.90 17.46
CA LEU A 185 28.77 -48.33 17.99
C LEU A 185 28.24 -49.60 17.32
N SER A 186 28.55 -49.83 16.04
CA SER A 186 28.21 -51.04 15.28
C SER A 186 29.14 -51.19 14.07
N CYS A 187 29.36 -52.43 13.62
CA CYS A 187 29.97 -52.79 12.35
C CYS A 187 29.23 -54.02 11.77
N GLU A 188 28.75 -53.91 10.54
CA GLU A 188 27.90 -54.87 9.85
C GLU A 188 28.46 -55.09 8.43
N PRO A 189 29.06 -56.25 8.09
CA PRO A 189 29.43 -57.36 8.98
C PRO A 189 30.51 -56.97 10.02
N PRO A 190 30.71 -57.79 11.07
CA PRO A 190 31.88 -57.69 11.94
C PRO A 190 33.20 -57.82 11.16
N LEU A 191 34.26 -57.21 11.66
CA LEU A 191 35.62 -57.30 11.12
C LEU A 191 36.62 -57.50 12.26
N ASP A 192 37.70 -58.22 12.03
CA ASP A 192 38.76 -58.41 13.03
C ASP A 192 39.76 -57.24 13.02
N GLY A 193 40.18 -56.78 14.21
CA GLY A 193 41.15 -55.69 14.37
C GLY A 193 40.62 -54.34 13.92
N ILE A 194 39.40 -53.97 14.34
CA ILE A 194 38.88 -52.61 14.19
C ILE A 194 39.39 -51.72 15.33
N GLU A 195 39.67 -52.31 16.50
CA GLU A 195 40.17 -51.66 17.70
C GLU A 195 41.44 -50.87 17.39
N GLU A 196 42.41 -51.47 16.70
CA GLU A 196 43.66 -50.81 16.26
C GLU A 196 43.40 -49.59 15.38
N LEU A 197 42.39 -49.67 14.49
CA LEU A 197 42.01 -48.57 13.59
C LEU A 197 41.29 -47.45 14.34
N VAL A 198 40.46 -47.78 15.34
CA VAL A 198 39.83 -46.80 16.24
C VAL A 198 40.89 -46.13 17.13
N ASP A 199 41.91 -46.88 17.54
CA ASP A 199 43.07 -46.37 18.27
C ASP A 199 43.92 -45.42 17.40
N GLU A 200 44.19 -45.75 16.13
CA GLU A 200 44.84 -44.82 15.19
C GLU A 200 43.97 -43.58 14.95
N LEU A 201 42.66 -43.74 14.79
CA LEU A 201 41.71 -42.63 14.62
C LEU A 201 41.74 -41.68 15.82
N ASN A 202 41.74 -42.20 17.05
CA ASN A 202 41.87 -41.42 18.28
C ASN A 202 43.23 -40.73 18.42
N LYS A 203 44.33 -41.36 17.98
CA LYS A 203 45.68 -40.80 18.01
C LYS A 203 45.94 -39.73 16.94
N THR A 204 45.25 -39.82 15.79
CA THR A 204 45.56 -38.99 14.59
C THR A 204 44.44 -38.03 14.18
N ASN A 205 43.23 -38.18 14.71
CA ASN A 205 42.01 -37.54 14.21
C ASN A 205 41.75 -37.80 12.70
N GLY A 206 42.31 -38.90 12.17
CA GLY A 206 42.46 -39.16 10.74
C GLY A 206 41.24 -39.79 10.06
N LEU A 207 40.03 -39.24 10.23
CA LEU A 207 38.78 -39.87 9.78
C LEU A 207 38.80 -40.34 8.30
N PHE A 208 39.38 -39.55 7.39
CA PHE A 208 39.52 -39.94 5.97
C PHE A 208 40.45 -41.15 5.73
N LYS A 209 41.44 -41.38 6.59
CA LYS A 209 42.26 -42.60 6.58
C LYS A 209 41.47 -43.78 7.12
N PHE A 210 40.82 -43.61 8.28
CA PHE A 210 40.00 -44.62 8.93
C PHE A 210 38.90 -45.17 8.00
N VAL A 211 38.13 -44.28 7.36
CA VAL A 211 37.08 -44.67 6.38
C VAL A 211 37.65 -45.46 5.21
N LYS A 212 38.87 -45.15 4.73
CA LYS A 212 39.55 -45.93 3.68
C LYS A 212 40.03 -47.29 4.20
N ALA A 213 40.57 -47.35 5.41
CA ALA A 213 41.01 -48.60 6.04
C ALA A 213 39.84 -49.56 6.29
N MET A 214 38.71 -49.06 6.80
CA MET A 214 37.46 -49.81 6.95
C MET A 214 36.99 -50.37 5.61
N ARG A 215 36.99 -49.56 4.53
CA ARG A 215 36.62 -50.04 3.19
C ARG A 215 37.54 -51.17 2.70
N LYS A 216 38.85 -51.06 2.95
CA LYS A 216 39.83 -52.08 2.58
C LYS A 216 39.61 -53.39 3.36
N LYS A 217 39.37 -53.32 4.68
CA LYS A 217 39.03 -54.48 5.51
C LYS A 217 37.77 -55.22 5.01
N PHE A 218 36.70 -54.51 4.68
CA PHE A 218 35.49 -55.10 4.07
C PHE A 218 35.73 -55.76 2.70
N GLN A 219 36.80 -55.39 1.98
CA GLN A 219 37.19 -56.05 0.73
C GLN A 219 38.09 -57.27 0.99
N GLU A 220 38.90 -57.25 2.04
CA GLU A 220 39.81 -58.34 2.42
C GLU A 220 39.05 -59.56 2.96
N THR A 221 38.02 -59.36 3.78
CA THR A 221 37.19 -60.47 4.29
C THR A 221 36.50 -61.25 3.18
N LEU A 222 35.96 -60.57 2.16
CA LEU A 222 35.36 -61.22 0.98
C LEU A 222 36.35 -62.07 0.17
N VAL A 223 37.64 -61.69 0.15
CA VAL A 223 38.68 -62.50 -0.51
C VAL A 223 38.98 -63.74 0.32
N GLN A 224 39.01 -63.62 1.66
CA GLN A 224 39.22 -64.77 2.56
C GLN A 224 38.03 -65.75 2.54
N GLU A 225 36.78 -65.26 2.58
CA GLU A 225 35.56 -66.08 2.41
C GLU A 225 35.57 -66.86 1.09
N SER A 226 36.05 -66.23 0.00
CA SER A 226 36.15 -66.88 -1.31
C SER A 226 37.32 -67.88 -1.44
N LEU A 227 38.24 -67.95 -0.47
CA LEU A 227 39.34 -68.92 -0.43
C LEU A 227 39.02 -70.12 0.48
N VAL A 228 38.32 -69.89 1.60
CA VAL A 228 37.93 -70.97 2.54
C VAL A 228 37.01 -71.99 1.88
N LEU A 229 36.13 -71.56 0.97
CA LEU A 229 35.19 -72.46 0.27
C LEU A 229 35.86 -73.47 -0.68
N THR A 230 37.16 -73.34 -0.94
CA THR A 230 37.95 -74.25 -1.80
C THR A 230 38.78 -75.29 -1.04
N THR A 231 38.68 -75.39 0.28
CA THR A 231 39.58 -76.25 1.09
C THR A 231 38.86 -77.09 2.13
N VAL A 232 38.12 -78.11 1.68
CA VAL A 232 37.69 -79.25 2.52
C VAL A 232 38.02 -80.54 1.76
N GLU A 233 38.74 -81.45 2.43
CA GLU A 233 39.34 -82.66 1.85
C GLU A 233 38.33 -83.78 1.54
N PRO A 234 38.64 -84.68 0.59
CA PRO A 234 37.90 -85.92 0.37
C PRO A 234 38.27 -86.99 1.42
N GLY A 235 37.28 -87.75 1.89
CA GLY A 235 37.46 -88.89 2.79
C GLY A 235 36.53 -90.04 2.42
N GLU A 236 37.10 -91.24 2.25
CA GLU A 236 36.42 -92.38 1.61
C GLU A 236 35.59 -93.23 2.59
N SER A 237 34.44 -93.74 2.12
CA SER A 237 33.95 -95.07 2.47
C SER A 237 32.87 -95.54 1.48
N ALA A 238 32.90 -96.81 1.08
CA ALA A 238 31.90 -97.44 0.19
C ALA A 238 30.65 -97.87 1.03
N PHE A 239 29.52 -98.37 0.48
CA PHE A 239 29.38 -99.51 -0.43
C PHE A 239 28.02 -99.54 -1.18
N ILE A 240 28.10 -99.62 -2.53
CA ILE A 240 27.38 -100.50 -3.49
C ILE A 240 25.82 -100.57 -3.52
N SER A 241 25.31 -100.71 -4.76
CA SER A 241 24.00 -101.27 -5.21
C SER A 241 22.77 -100.36 -5.33
N SER A 242 21.91 -100.53 -6.36
CA SER A 242 22.09 -101.14 -7.70
C SER A 242 20.87 -100.88 -8.61
N SER A 243 21.12 -100.90 -9.94
CA SER A 243 20.13 -101.01 -11.03
C SER A 243 19.23 -99.82 -11.39
N ALA A 244 19.15 -99.59 -12.70
CA ALA A 244 18.08 -98.88 -13.42
C ALA A 244 17.07 -99.95 -13.98
N PRO A 245 16.05 -99.66 -14.83
CA PRO A 245 15.69 -98.40 -15.48
C PRO A 245 14.17 -98.02 -15.41
N ALA A 246 13.80 -97.01 -16.21
CA ALA A 246 12.47 -96.44 -16.47
C ALA A 246 11.58 -97.40 -17.35
N PRO A 247 10.32 -97.08 -17.79
CA PRO A 247 9.73 -95.74 -17.99
C PRO A 247 8.21 -95.53 -17.71
N ASP A 248 7.77 -94.29 -17.98
CA ASP A 248 6.46 -93.79 -18.44
C ASP A 248 5.13 -94.32 -17.84
N THR A 249 4.36 -93.39 -17.25
CA THR A 249 3.12 -92.91 -17.91
C THR A 249 2.62 -91.57 -17.35
N SER A 250 1.73 -90.91 -18.10
CA SER A 250 1.09 -89.63 -17.76
C SER A 250 -0.06 -89.75 -16.74
N ILE A 251 -0.41 -88.64 -16.07
CA ILE A 251 -1.77 -88.06 -16.16
C ILE A 251 -1.79 -86.61 -15.64
N ARG A 252 -2.76 -85.82 -16.12
CA ARG A 252 -3.01 -84.41 -15.78
C ARG A 252 -4.21 -84.30 -14.83
N SER A 253 -4.13 -83.41 -13.84
CA SER A 253 -5.33 -82.91 -13.13
C SER A 253 -5.11 -81.50 -12.58
N ASP A 254 -5.80 -80.51 -13.17
CA ASP A 254 -5.99 -79.19 -12.58
C ASP A 254 -7.24 -79.23 -11.68
N TYR A 255 -7.15 -78.77 -10.42
CA TYR A 255 -8.23 -77.95 -9.82
C TYR A 255 -7.74 -77.16 -8.59
N THR A 256 -8.33 -75.97 -8.44
CA THR A 256 -8.16 -75.01 -7.35
C THR A 256 -9.29 -75.16 -6.30
N ILE A 257 -9.50 -74.10 -5.48
CA ILE A 257 -10.68 -73.82 -4.62
C ILE A 257 -10.57 -74.32 -3.16
N THR A 258 -10.82 -73.51 -2.11
CA THR A 258 -10.67 -72.04 -1.83
C THR A 258 -10.88 -71.81 -0.30
N GLU A 259 -10.57 -70.60 0.20
CA GLU A 259 -11.32 -69.86 1.27
C GLU A 259 -11.43 -70.51 2.69
N ASN A 260 -11.86 -69.87 3.80
CA ASN A 260 -12.30 -68.50 4.15
C ASN A 260 -11.84 -68.18 5.62
N GLU A 261 -12.26 -67.19 6.44
CA GLU A 261 -13.31 -66.14 6.38
C GLU A 261 -12.98 -64.91 7.28
N HIS A 262 -12.89 -63.71 6.70
CA HIS A 262 -13.39 -62.42 7.25
C HIS A 262 -12.81 -61.86 8.60
N GLN A 263 -13.15 -60.67 9.13
CA GLN A 263 -14.22 -59.65 8.89
C GLN A 263 -13.59 -58.22 9.09
N VAL A 264 -13.84 -57.19 8.24
CA VAL A 264 -14.91 -56.12 8.36
C VAL A 264 -14.61 -55.05 9.44
N GLU A 265 -14.82 -53.73 9.30
CA GLU A 265 -15.22 -52.78 8.22
C GLU A 265 -14.84 -51.34 8.68
N LEU A 266 -15.04 -50.19 8.01
CA LEU A 266 -15.68 -49.79 6.73
C LEU A 266 -14.70 -48.80 6.01
N SER A 267 -14.99 -47.71 5.28
CA SER A 267 -16.20 -46.96 4.90
C SER A 267 -16.08 -46.33 3.50
N ASP A 268 -17.16 -45.74 2.99
CA ASP A 268 -17.33 -45.26 1.61
C ASP A 268 -17.17 -43.72 1.46
N GLY A 269 -17.01 -43.23 0.22
CA GLY A 269 -17.05 -41.78 -0.07
C GLY A 269 -16.42 -41.28 -1.38
N SER A 270 -16.58 -41.97 -2.51
CA SER A 270 -16.00 -41.49 -3.80
C SER A 270 -16.79 -40.35 -4.47
N ALA A 271 -16.12 -39.33 -5.05
CA ALA A 271 -16.55 -38.62 -6.28
C ALA A 271 -15.54 -37.58 -6.81
N GLN A 272 -15.51 -37.42 -8.15
CA GLN A 272 -14.66 -36.46 -8.87
C GLN A 272 -15.16 -35.00 -8.77
N LEU A 273 -14.24 -34.02 -8.80
CA LEU A 273 -14.58 -32.60 -9.05
C LEU A 273 -13.92 -32.00 -10.29
N LYS A 274 -14.67 -31.10 -10.94
CA LYS A 274 -14.60 -30.83 -12.39
C LYS A 274 -13.62 -29.71 -12.77
N LYS A 275 -12.77 -30.01 -13.75
CA LYS A 275 -12.03 -29.04 -14.58
C LYS A 275 -13.00 -28.07 -15.28
N LYS A 276 -12.81 -26.75 -15.16
CA LYS A 276 -13.67 -25.73 -15.80
C LYS A 276 -12.85 -24.72 -16.61
N ASN A 277 -13.25 -24.49 -17.86
CA ASN A 277 -12.58 -23.60 -18.80
C ASN A 277 -12.91 -22.13 -18.52
N ASN A 278 -11.94 -21.23 -18.76
CA ASN A 278 -12.19 -19.83 -19.09
C ASN A 278 -11.71 -19.56 -20.53
N ARG A 279 -12.56 -18.94 -21.36
CA ARG A 279 -12.26 -18.66 -22.78
C ARG A 279 -11.74 -17.24 -22.98
N ARG A 280 -10.81 -17.12 -23.94
CA ARG A 280 -10.25 -15.88 -24.51
C ARG A 280 -11.30 -14.79 -24.77
N ARG A 281 -10.89 -13.53 -24.59
CA ARG A 281 -10.95 -12.51 -25.66
C ARG A 281 -9.61 -11.76 -25.73
N LYS A 282 -9.24 -11.32 -26.93
CA LYS A 282 -8.06 -10.47 -27.21
C LYS A 282 -8.53 -9.09 -27.64
N SER A 283 -7.76 -8.05 -27.34
CA SER A 283 -7.40 -7.03 -28.33
C SER A 283 -6.12 -6.33 -27.90
N LEU A 284 -5.26 -5.96 -28.86
CA LEU A 284 -4.20 -4.98 -28.64
C LEU A 284 -4.73 -3.61 -29.06
N ALA A 285 -4.15 -2.56 -28.47
CA ALA A 285 -3.77 -1.34 -29.19
C ALA A 285 -2.64 -0.65 -28.39
N LEU A 286 -1.45 -0.55 -28.99
CA LEU A 286 -0.47 0.45 -28.59
C LEU A 286 -0.91 1.79 -29.19
N LEU A 287 -0.71 2.91 -28.48
CA LEU A 287 -0.26 4.19 -29.06
C LEU A 287 -0.15 5.29 -27.98
N SER A 288 1.03 5.90 -27.95
CA SER A 288 1.32 7.30 -27.61
C SER A 288 2.05 7.88 -28.85
N PRO A 289 2.10 9.20 -29.12
CA PRO A 289 2.12 10.27 -28.11
C PRO A 289 1.38 11.59 -28.46
N ASP A 290 1.51 12.53 -27.51
CA ASP A 290 1.69 13.98 -27.67
C ASP A 290 0.55 14.98 -28.01
N SER A 291 0.73 16.15 -27.38
CA SER A 291 0.31 17.53 -27.68
C SER A 291 -0.87 17.85 -28.61
N ALA A 292 -1.92 18.44 -28.03
CA ALA A 292 -2.61 19.62 -28.61
C ALA A 292 -3.40 20.41 -27.54
N SER A 293 -3.43 21.74 -27.66
CA SER A 293 -4.27 22.63 -26.85
C SER A 293 -5.69 22.79 -27.41
N SER A 294 -6.71 22.96 -26.54
CA SER A 294 -8.00 23.55 -26.97
C SER A 294 -8.67 24.38 -25.88
N VAL A 295 -9.52 25.32 -26.28
CA VAL A 295 -9.89 26.52 -25.49
C VAL A 295 -11.40 26.79 -25.56
N ARG A 296 -12.04 26.89 -24.39
CA ARG A 296 -13.39 27.46 -24.12
C ARG A 296 -14.58 26.90 -24.93
N LYS A 297 -15.62 26.44 -24.21
CA LYS A 297 -16.89 27.19 -24.01
C LYS A 297 -17.88 26.41 -23.14
N SER A 298 -18.64 27.12 -22.32
CA SER A 298 -19.73 26.58 -21.49
C SER A 298 -21.11 26.93 -22.09
N PRO A 299 -22.10 26.02 -22.05
CA PRO A 299 -23.49 26.36 -22.40
C PRO A 299 -24.13 27.31 -21.38
N ARG A 300 -25.03 28.19 -21.82
CA ARG A 300 -25.81 29.10 -20.95
C ARG A 300 -27.20 28.53 -20.63
N LEU A 301 -27.75 29.01 -19.51
CA LEU A 301 -29.11 28.81 -19.05
C LEU A 301 -30.16 29.15 -20.13
N LYS A 302 -31.31 28.45 -20.09
CA LYS A 302 -32.58 28.93 -20.66
C LYS A 302 -33.58 29.17 -19.52
N VAL A 303 -34.00 30.42 -19.36
CA VAL A 303 -35.23 30.79 -18.67
C VAL A 303 -36.34 30.88 -19.73
N ARG A 304 -37.55 30.45 -19.39
CA ARG A 304 -38.75 30.58 -20.25
C ARG A 304 -39.74 31.52 -19.55
N LYS A 305 -40.47 32.31 -20.36
CA LYS A 305 -41.70 32.99 -19.91
C LYS A 305 -42.80 31.96 -19.67
#